data_AF-A0A3A0EU07-F1
#
_entry.id   AF-A0A3A0EU07-F1
#
_cell.length_a   1.000
_cell.length_b   1.000
_cell.length_c   1.000
_cell.angle_alpha   90.00
_cell.angle_beta   90.00
_cell.angle_gamma   90.00
#
_symmetry.space_group_name_H-M   'P 1'
#
loop_
_entity.id
_entity.type
_entity.pdbx_description
1 polymer ?
#
loop_
_entity_poly.entity_id
_entity_poly.type
_entity_poly.pdbx_seq_one_letter_code
_entity_poly.pdbx_strand_id
1 'polypeptide(L)'
;MPDARAGGPWADRAKRFARSAALPFDARYFALIARAPAAACAALLTDEFRAAIDPGAAEAGYLRAIEPARGADPLHRALHADLALYLPGDLLPLADRVSMAHGLELRVPFLDHRLLEFAARIPAAHKIRRGETKHVLRRAVRDLVPAALLRRPKQGFSAPTQVWFRGPLREFVEDTLAPTPIRQGGVLRPGAVRALLDEHWRRRANHDDRIFALLTFVLWQRAYFGAAAA
;
A
#
# COMPACT_ATOMS: atom_id res chain seq x y z
N MET A 1 8.01 6.66 13.78
CA MET A 1 9.43 7.07 13.72
C MET A 1 10.23 5.86 13.24
N PRO A 2 10.97 5.93 12.12
CA PRO A 2 11.62 4.74 11.56
C PRO A 2 12.91 4.42 12.31
N ASP A 3 13.03 3.15 12.67
CA ASP A 3 14.12 2.53 13.41
C ASP A 3 15.38 2.44 12.51
N ALA A 4 16.44 3.15 12.87
CA ALA A 4 17.64 3.37 12.06
C ALA A 4 18.74 2.33 12.31
N ARG A 5 18.41 1.02 12.38
CA ARG A 5 19.42 -0.02 12.67
C ARG A 5 19.53 -1.17 11.66
N ALA A 6 18.78 -1.14 10.55
CA ALA A 6 18.99 -2.05 9.42
C ALA A 6 18.64 -1.34 8.10
N GLY A 7 19.51 -0.43 7.65
CA GLY A 7 19.27 0.39 6.45
C GLY A 7 18.11 1.35 6.63
N GLY A 8 18.37 2.64 6.76
CA GLY A 8 17.28 3.62 6.92
C GLY A 8 16.25 3.51 5.80
N PRO A 9 15.03 4.09 5.96
CA PRO A 9 13.99 4.07 4.93
C PRO A 9 14.45 4.58 3.55
N TRP A 10 15.56 5.32 3.51
CA TRP A 10 16.25 5.70 2.28
C TRP A 10 16.86 4.51 1.53
N ALA A 11 17.51 3.56 2.21
CA ALA A 11 18.18 2.42 1.60
C ALA A 11 17.17 1.48 0.95
N ASP A 12 16.04 1.22 1.59
CA ASP A 12 14.98 0.39 1.02
C ASP A 12 14.23 1.10 -0.12
N ARG A 13 14.07 2.43 -0.05
CA ARG A 13 13.57 3.22 -1.18
C ARG A 13 14.53 3.21 -2.36
N ALA A 14 15.84 3.35 -2.11
CA ALA A 14 16.87 3.31 -3.13
C ALA A 14 16.94 1.93 -3.78
N LYS A 15 16.88 0.84 -3.02
CA LYS A 15 16.79 -0.53 -3.54
C LYS A 15 15.54 -0.73 -4.41
N ARG A 16 14.36 -0.28 -3.95
CA ARG A 16 13.12 -0.36 -4.74
C ARG A 16 13.19 0.45 -6.03
N PHE A 17 13.74 1.66 -5.95
CA PHE A 17 13.96 2.51 -7.12
C PHE A 17 14.93 1.86 -8.11
N ALA A 18 16.10 1.40 -7.65
CA ALA A 18 17.10 0.75 -8.49
C ALA A 18 16.55 -0.49 -9.20
N ARG A 19 15.77 -1.32 -8.51
CA ARG A 19 15.13 -2.53 -9.07
C ARG A 19 14.12 -2.24 -10.19
N SER A 20 13.55 -1.04 -10.21
CA SER A 20 12.48 -0.66 -11.13
C SER A 20 12.86 0.46 -12.09
N ALA A 21 14.07 1.03 -11.96
CA ALA A 21 14.52 2.20 -12.70
C ALA A 21 14.51 1.97 -14.22
N ALA A 22 14.89 0.77 -14.65
CA ALA A 22 14.93 0.38 -16.06
C ALA A 22 13.56 0.03 -16.67
N LEU A 23 12.51 -0.12 -15.84
CA LEU A 23 11.18 -0.47 -16.33
C LEU A 23 10.51 0.74 -17.01
N PRO A 24 9.60 0.52 -17.96
CA PRO A 24 8.67 1.54 -18.43
C PRO A 24 7.93 2.20 -17.27
N PHE A 25 7.49 3.46 -17.43
CA PHE A 25 6.93 4.23 -16.31
C PHE A 25 5.83 3.50 -15.55
N ASP A 26 4.87 2.88 -16.26
CA ASP A 26 3.71 2.26 -15.62
C ASP A 26 4.08 1.00 -14.85
N ALA A 27 4.96 0.15 -15.40
CA ALA A 27 5.51 -1.02 -14.70
C ALA A 27 6.39 -0.60 -13.51
N ARG A 28 7.16 0.48 -13.64
CA ARG A 28 7.93 1.07 -12.53
C ARG A 28 7.00 1.60 -11.45
N TYR A 29 5.93 2.32 -11.80
CA TYR A 29 4.98 2.85 -10.84
C TYR A 29 4.28 1.71 -10.09
N PHE A 30 3.79 0.69 -10.82
CA PHE A 30 3.24 -0.53 -10.23
C PHE A 30 4.21 -1.17 -9.23
N ALA A 31 5.48 -1.38 -9.62
CA ALA A 31 6.50 -1.96 -8.73
C ALA A 31 6.79 -1.10 -7.49
N LEU A 32 6.60 0.22 -7.55
CA LEU A 32 6.77 1.13 -6.41
C LEU A 32 5.58 1.11 -5.44
N ILE A 33 4.36 0.97 -5.95
CA ILE A 33 3.13 0.92 -5.14
C ILE A 33 2.80 -0.50 -4.66
N ALA A 34 3.30 -1.53 -5.33
CA ALA A 34 3.17 -2.91 -4.90
C ALA A 34 3.87 -3.13 -3.55
N ARG A 35 3.14 -3.69 -2.58
CA ARG A 35 3.65 -3.94 -1.22
C ARG A 35 4.74 -5.02 -1.18
N ALA A 36 4.78 -5.90 -2.18
CA ALA A 36 5.83 -6.90 -2.32
C ALA A 36 6.05 -7.28 -3.81
N PRO A 37 7.29 -7.67 -4.20
CA PRO A 37 7.55 -8.24 -5.51
C PRO A 37 6.79 -9.57 -5.70
N ALA A 38 6.38 -9.88 -6.94
CA ALA A 38 5.67 -11.12 -7.27
C ALA A 38 6.43 -12.39 -6.78
N ALA A 39 7.75 -12.43 -6.93
CA ALA A 39 8.57 -13.54 -6.45
C ALA A 39 8.52 -13.72 -4.92
N ALA A 40 8.45 -12.62 -4.16
CA ALA A 40 8.33 -12.68 -2.71
C ALA A 40 6.94 -13.19 -2.28
N CYS A 41 5.88 -12.81 -3.01
CA CYS A 41 4.55 -13.37 -2.81
C CYS A 41 4.53 -14.86 -3.15
N ALA A 42 5.08 -15.26 -4.31
CA ALA A 42 5.12 -16.65 -4.75
C ALA A 42 5.87 -17.58 -3.79
N ALA A 43 6.88 -17.07 -3.08
CA ALA A 43 7.60 -17.83 -2.05
C ALA A 43 6.74 -18.14 -0.81
N LEU A 44 5.70 -17.34 -0.54
CA LEU A 44 4.77 -17.55 0.56
C LEU A 44 3.66 -18.55 0.22
N LEU A 45 3.39 -18.81 -1.06
CA LEU A 45 2.29 -19.65 -1.52
C LEU A 45 2.66 -21.13 -1.60
N THR A 46 1.73 -22.04 -1.34
CA THR A 46 1.87 -23.48 -1.60
C THR A 46 2.16 -23.74 -3.09
N ASP A 47 2.85 -24.84 -3.42
CA ASP A 47 3.11 -25.17 -4.84
C ASP A 47 1.80 -25.38 -5.62
N GLU A 48 0.82 -26.01 -4.98
CA GLU A 48 -0.53 -26.22 -5.52
C GLU A 48 -1.22 -24.89 -5.84
N PHE A 49 -1.33 -23.98 -4.86
CA PHE A 49 -2.00 -22.70 -5.09
C PHE A 49 -1.23 -21.82 -6.09
N ARG A 50 0.11 -21.85 -6.06
CA ARG A 50 0.94 -21.13 -7.02
C ARG A 50 0.70 -21.62 -8.46
N ALA A 51 0.45 -22.91 -8.66
CA ALA A 51 0.11 -23.46 -9.97
C ALA A 51 -1.31 -23.07 -10.43
N ALA A 52 -2.20 -22.74 -9.49
CA ALA A 52 -3.59 -22.38 -9.75
C ALA A 52 -3.82 -20.89 -10.05
N ILE A 53 -2.81 -20.03 -9.92
CA ILE A 53 -2.94 -18.58 -10.13
C ILE A 53 -2.05 -18.08 -11.26
N ASP A 54 -2.49 -17.02 -11.93
CA ASP A 54 -1.64 -16.24 -12.82
C ASP A 54 -0.78 -15.26 -12.01
N PRO A 55 0.56 -15.41 -11.98
CA PRO A 55 1.44 -14.49 -11.26
C PRO A 55 1.42 -13.06 -11.84
N GLY A 56 0.98 -12.88 -13.09
CA GLY A 56 0.83 -11.59 -13.76
C GLY A 56 -0.52 -10.90 -13.50
N ALA A 57 -1.48 -11.56 -12.87
CA ALA A 57 -2.85 -11.07 -12.75
C ALA A 57 -2.96 -9.70 -12.07
N ALA A 58 -2.13 -9.44 -11.04
CA ALA A 58 -2.12 -8.16 -10.35
C ALA A 58 -1.62 -7.02 -11.22
N GLU A 59 -0.55 -7.25 -12.00
CA GLU A 59 -0.02 -6.26 -12.93
C GLU A 59 -0.98 -6.05 -14.11
N ALA A 60 -1.56 -7.12 -14.65
CA ALA A 60 -2.58 -7.04 -15.68
C ALA A 60 -3.82 -6.26 -15.21
N GLY A 61 -4.25 -6.46 -13.96
CA GLY A 61 -5.33 -5.70 -13.33
C GLY A 61 -4.98 -4.21 -13.20
N TYR A 62 -3.75 -3.90 -12.79
CA TYR A 62 -3.24 -2.53 -12.76
C TYR A 62 -3.25 -1.88 -14.15
N LEU A 63 -2.71 -2.56 -15.16
CA LEU A 63 -2.65 -2.06 -16.54
C LEU A 63 -4.05 -1.81 -17.11
N ARG A 64 -5.01 -2.70 -16.81
CA ARG A 64 -6.42 -2.52 -17.19
C ARG A 64 -7.05 -1.30 -16.53
N ALA A 65 -6.75 -1.06 -15.25
CA ALA A 65 -7.28 0.07 -14.51
C ALA A 65 -6.76 1.43 -15.01
N ILE A 66 -5.54 1.47 -15.57
CA ILE A 66 -4.96 2.70 -16.12
C ILE A 66 -5.23 2.90 -17.62
N GLU A 67 -5.86 1.93 -18.28
CA GLU A 67 -6.18 1.98 -19.71
C GLU A 67 -6.92 3.27 -20.11
N PRO A 68 -7.91 3.78 -19.35
CA PRO A 68 -8.60 5.03 -19.69
C PRO A 68 -7.68 6.27 -19.72
N ALA A 69 -6.52 6.20 -19.06
CA ALA A 69 -5.51 7.25 -19.05
C ALA A 69 -4.34 6.95 -20.00
N ARG A 70 -4.41 5.91 -20.84
CA ARG A 70 -3.37 5.57 -21.81
C ARG A 70 -3.09 6.78 -22.72
N GLY A 71 -1.81 7.10 -22.92
CA GLY A 71 -1.37 8.24 -23.72
C GLY A 71 -1.35 9.59 -22.99
N ALA A 72 -1.92 9.70 -21.78
CA ALA A 72 -1.76 10.88 -20.94
C ALA A 72 -0.32 11.00 -20.40
N ASP A 73 0.02 12.18 -19.87
CA ASP A 73 1.28 12.39 -19.14
C ASP A 73 1.48 11.30 -18.04
N PRO A 74 2.70 10.79 -17.83
CA PRO A 74 2.96 9.76 -16.81
C PRO A 74 2.39 10.07 -15.42
N LEU A 75 2.45 11.33 -14.98
CA LEU A 75 1.86 11.73 -13.70
C LEU A 75 0.34 11.57 -13.70
N HIS A 76 -0.32 11.87 -14.81
CA HIS A 76 -1.78 11.73 -14.90
C HIS A 76 -2.21 10.26 -14.88
N ARG A 77 -1.44 9.37 -15.49
CA ARG A 77 -1.67 7.92 -15.41
C ARG A 77 -1.52 7.40 -13.98
N ALA A 78 -0.46 7.82 -13.28
CA ALA A 78 -0.26 7.48 -11.87
C ALA A 78 -1.41 7.99 -10.98
N LEU A 79 -1.83 9.25 -11.16
CA LEU A 79 -2.97 9.81 -10.41
C LEU A 79 -4.29 9.09 -10.73
N HIS A 80 -4.49 8.68 -11.98
CA HIS A 80 -5.66 7.88 -12.36
C HIS A 80 -5.61 6.49 -11.70
N ALA A 81 -4.45 5.84 -11.65
CA ALA A 81 -4.27 4.58 -10.94
C ALA A 81 -4.62 4.72 -9.45
N ASP A 82 -4.20 5.82 -8.80
CA ASP A 82 -4.54 6.07 -7.41
C ASP A 82 -6.05 6.23 -7.21
N LEU A 83 -6.74 6.93 -8.12
CA LEU A 83 -8.20 7.08 -8.10
C LEU A 83 -8.94 5.75 -8.31
N ALA A 84 -8.45 4.92 -9.24
CA ALA A 84 -9.10 3.66 -9.61
C ALA A 84 -8.81 2.51 -8.63
N LEU A 85 -7.64 2.49 -8.00
CA LEU A 85 -7.18 1.34 -7.22
C LEU A 85 -6.88 1.69 -5.76
N TYR A 86 -6.08 2.73 -5.51
CA TYR A 86 -5.55 2.98 -4.17
C TYR A 86 -6.59 3.59 -3.24
N LEU A 87 -7.32 4.61 -3.69
CA LEU A 87 -8.37 5.23 -2.90
C LEU A 87 -9.50 4.25 -2.54
N PRO A 88 -10.17 3.58 -3.50
CA PRO A 88 -11.24 2.65 -3.18
C PRO A 88 -10.76 1.32 -2.60
N GLY A 89 -9.51 0.92 -2.84
CA GLY A 89 -8.97 -0.35 -2.37
C GLY A 89 -8.31 -0.33 -0.99
N ASP A 90 -7.98 0.86 -0.46
CA ASP A 90 -7.24 1.00 0.81
C ASP A 90 -7.80 2.15 1.66
N LEU A 91 -7.65 3.39 1.20
CA LEU A 91 -7.86 4.57 2.05
C LEU A 91 -9.32 4.84 2.40
N LEU A 92 -10.22 4.83 1.41
CA LEU A 92 -11.62 5.21 1.61
C LEU A 92 -12.38 4.18 2.46
N PRO A 93 -12.29 2.87 2.22
CA PRO A 93 -12.99 1.89 3.06
C PRO A 93 -12.48 1.88 4.50
N LEU A 94 -11.18 2.06 4.71
CA LEU A 94 -10.62 2.11 6.06
C LEU A 94 -11.18 3.31 6.82
N ALA A 95 -11.12 4.50 6.22
CA ALA A 95 -11.56 5.73 6.86
C ALA A 95 -13.06 5.71 7.14
N ASP A 96 -13.87 5.23 6.19
CA ASP A 96 -15.31 5.08 6.34
C ASP A 96 -15.67 4.11 7.47
N ARG A 97 -15.17 2.87 7.44
CA ARG A 97 -15.45 1.85 8.46
C ARG A 97 -15.07 2.28 9.87
N VAL A 98 -13.88 2.89 10.02
CA VAL A 98 -13.41 3.37 11.33
C VAL A 98 -14.28 4.54 11.81
N SER A 99 -14.65 5.48 10.94
CA SER A 99 -15.51 6.60 11.34
C SER A 99 -16.92 6.14 11.73
N MET A 100 -17.53 5.26 10.93
CA MET A 100 -18.90 4.77 11.16
C MET A 100 -19.00 3.84 12.36
N ALA A 101 -17.93 3.11 12.69
CA ALA A 101 -17.85 2.35 13.94
C ALA A 101 -18.03 3.22 15.20
N HIS A 102 -17.82 4.53 15.08
CA HIS A 102 -18.04 5.52 16.13
C HIS A 102 -19.20 6.49 15.83
N GLY A 103 -20.06 6.15 14.87
CA GLY A 103 -21.20 6.99 14.48
C GLY A 103 -20.80 8.34 13.87
N LEU A 104 -19.59 8.45 13.32
CA LEU A 104 -19.08 9.68 12.71
C LEU A 104 -19.15 9.59 11.19
N GLU A 105 -19.75 10.60 10.55
CA GLU A 105 -19.74 10.73 9.10
C GLU A 105 -18.48 11.47 8.62
N LEU A 106 -17.58 10.75 7.94
CA LEU A 106 -16.39 11.35 7.32
C LEU A 106 -16.71 11.91 5.92
N ARG A 107 -16.31 13.14 5.64
CA ARG A 107 -16.37 13.76 4.31
C ARG A 107 -14.97 13.95 3.73
N VAL A 108 -14.83 13.78 2.42
CA VAL A 108 -13.54 13.91 1.69
C VAL A 108 -13.64 14.97 0.57
N PRO A 109 -13.67 16.28 0.91
CA PRO A 109 -13.96 17.36 -0.07
C PRO A 109 -13.01 17.40 -1.28
N PHE A 110 -11.77 16.93 -1.12
CA PHE A 110 -10.81 16.86 -2.23
C PHE A 110 -11.18 15.85 -3.32
N LEU A 111 -12.16 14.96 -3.06
CA LEU A 111 -12.70 14.01 -4.01
C LEU A 111 -14.06 14.44 -4.60
N ASP A 112 -14.45 15.70 -4.41
CA ASP A 112 -15.58 16.25 -5.17
C ASP A 112 -15.31 16.11 -6.68
N HIS A 113 -16.30 15.58 -7.41
CA HIS A 113 -16.14 15.28 -8.84
C HIS A 113 -15.77 16.52 -9.67
N ARG A 114 -16.30 17.71 -9.35
CA ARG A 114 -15.98 18.94 -10.08
C ARG A 114 -14.54 19.35 -9.86
N LEU A 115 -14.05 19.22 -8.62
CA LEU A 115 -12.66 19.48 -8.29
C LEU A 115 -11.72 18.47 -8.96
N LEU A 116 -12.08 17.19 -8.98
CA LEU A 116 -11.29 16.15 -9.64
C LEU A 116 -11.24 16.34 -11.15
N GLU A 117 -12.37 16.61 -11.82
CA GLU A 117 -12.46 16.88 -13.25
C GLU A 117 -11.66 18.14 -13.64
N PHE A 118 -11.71 19.18 -12.80
CA PHE A 118 -10.85 20.35 -12.98
C PHE A 118 -9.37 19.98 -12.82
N ALA A 119 -9.02 19.30 -11.73
CA ALA A 119 -7.64 18.92 -11.45
C ALA A 119 -7.07 17.98 -12.52
N ALA A 120 -7.86 17.10 -13.11
CA ALA A 120 -7.45 16.19 -14.18
C ALA A 120 -7.01 16.93 -15.46
N ARG A 121 -7.57 18.12 -15.72
CA ARG A 121 -7.24 18.96 -16.88
C ARG A 121 -6.00 19.83 -16.67
N ILE A 122 -5.56 20.05 -15.42
CA ILE A 122 -4.36 20.85 -15.13
C ILE A 122 -3.11 20.12 -15.65
N PRO A 123 -2.25 20.75 -16.48
CA PRO A 123 -1.03 20.11 -16.96
C PRO A 123 -0.09 19.68 -15.82
N ALA A 124 0.60 18.55 -15.99
CA ALA A 124 1.47 17.96 -14.98
C ALA A 124 2.53 18.94 -14.42
N ALA A 125 3.08 19.81 -15.27
CA ALA A 125 4.07 20.83 -14.89
C ALA A 125 3.57 21.87 -13.87
N HIS A 126 2.25 22.04 -13.73
CA HIS A 126 1.65 22.87 -12.69
C HIS A 126 1.37 22.10 -11.39
N LYS A 127 1.31 20.76 -11.46
CA LYS A 127 1.14 19.89 -10.28
C LYS A 127 2.47 19.65 -9.57
N ILE A 128 3.52 19.40 -10.36
CA ILE A 128 4.90 19.21 -9.90
C ILE A 128 5.81 20.16 -10.68
N ARG A 129 6.53 21.04 -9.96
CA ARG A 129 7.41 22.03 -10.58
C ARG A 129 8.74 22.09 -9.83
N ARG A 130 9.86 21.82 -10.52
CA ARG A 130 11.22 21.87 -9.95
C ARG A 130 11.35 21.08 -8.62
N GLY A 131 10.79 19.87 -8.59
CA GLY A 131 10.77 19.01 -7.40
C GLY A 131 9.72 19.38 -6.34
N GLU A 132 9.06 20.53 -6.46
CA GLU A 132 7.96 20.90 -5.57
C GLU A 132 6.67 20.19 -5.99
N THR A 133 6.14 19.37 -5.08
CA THR A 133 4.82 18.72 -5.24
C THR A 133 3.70 19.65 -4.78
N LYS A 134 2.49 19.43 -5.32
CA LYS A 134 1.29 20.21 -5.01
C LYS A 134 1.45 21.70 -5.36
N HIS A 135 2.24 22.03 -6.39
CA HIS A 135 2.63 23.40 -6.70
C HIS A 135 1.40 24.31 -6.91
N VAL A 136 0.47 23.94 -7.78
CA VAL A 136 -0.78 24.68 -8.00
C VAL A 136 -1.63 24.81 -6.74
N LEU A 137 -1.75 23.76 -5.93
CA LEU A 137 -2.54 23.80 -4.70
C LEU A 137 -1.93 24.76 -3.67
N ARG A 138 -0.61 24.71 -3.47
CA ARG A 138 0.10 25.62 -2.57
C ARG A 138 -0.09 27.08 -2.98
N ARG A 139 -0.07 27.35 -4.29
CA ARG A 139 -0.34 28.70 -4.82
C ARG A 139 -1.80 29.13 -4.66
N ALA A 140 -2.75 28.21 -4.81
CA ALA A 140 -4.17 28.52 -4.68
C ALA A 140 -4.59 28.87 -3.25
N VAL A 141 -3.96 28.25 -2.24
CA VAL A 141 -4.31 28.45 -0.81
C VAL A 141 -3.36 29.40 -0.08
N ARG A 142 -2.43 30.05 -0.79
CA ARG A 142 -1.33 30.82 -0.19
C ARG A 142 -1.80 31.92 0.77
N ASP A 143 -2.94 32.52 0.48
CA ASP A 143 -3.52 33.63 1.25
C ASP A 143 -4.54 33.13 2.28
N LEU A 144 -4.79 31.81 2.34
CA LEU A 144 -5.72 31.16 3.28
C LEU A 144 -5.03 30.49 4.46
N VAL A 145 -3.72 30.23 4.37
CA VAL A 145 -2.96 29.51 5.40
C VAL A 145 -1.66 30.25 5.75
N PRO A 146 -1.13 30.10 6.99
CA PRO A 146 0.16 30.67 7.34
C PRO A 146 1.27 30.24 6.37
N ALA A 147 2.12 31.18 5.96
CA ALA A 147 3.19 30.95 4.99
C ALA A 147 4.14 29.80 5.37
N ALA A 148 4.32 29.53 6.66
CA ALA A 148 5.10 28.40 7.16
C ALA A 148 4.53 27.03 6.71
N LEU A 149 3.20 26.89 6.60
CA LEU A 149 2.56 25.65 6.18
C LEU A 149 2.79 25.36 4.69
N LEU A 150 2.94 26.41 3.87
CA LEU A 150 3.22 26.28 2.44
C LEU A 150 4.59 25.66 2.15
N ARG A 151 5.54 25.71 3.09
CA ARG A 151 6.88 25.11 2.95
C ARG A 151 7.00 23.76 3.67
N ARG A 152 5.95 23.32 4.37
CA ARG A 152 6.00 22.08 5.14
C ARG A 152 6.15 20.86 4.20
N PRO A 153 7.12 19.96 4.48
CA PRO A 153 7.25 18.73 3.70
C PRO A 153 6.02 17.84 3.87
N LYS A 154 5.69 17.07 2.83
CA LYS A 154 4.61 16.06 2.91
C LYS A 154 4.95 15.07 4.01
N GLN A 155 4.08 14.98 5.02
CA GLN A 155 4.11 13.93 6.02
C GLN A 155 3.07 12.88 5.63
N GLY A 156 3.46 11.61 5.72
CA GLY A 156 2.54 10.50 5.56
C GLY A 156 1.75 10.26 6.85
N PHE A 157 0.60 9.60 6.72
CA PHE A 157 -0.22 9.15 7.86
C PHE A 157 -0.01 7.66 8.10
N SER A 158 1.25 7.21 8.20
CA SER A 158 1.55 5.80 8.44
C SER A 158 1.43 5.49 9.93
N ALA A 159 0.55 4.56 10.29
CA ALA A 159 0.54 3.95 11.60
C ALA A 159 1.91 3.30 11.90
N PRO A 160 2.42 3.34 13.14
CA PRO A 160 3.70 2.73 13.51
C PRO A 160 3.57 1.20 13.68
N THR A 161 3.02 0.52 12.67
CA THR A 161 2.73 -0.93 12.69
C THR A 161 3.98 -1.76 12.96
N GLN A 162 5.15 -1.33 12.46
CA GLN A 162 6.42 -1.99 12.75
C GLN A 162 6.83 -1.98 14.25
N VAL A 163 6.32 -1.01 15.02
CA VAL A 163 6.53 -0.93 16.48
C VAL A 163 5.48 -1.78 17.16
N TRP A 164 4.22 -1.68 16.72
CA TRP A 164 3.11 -2.42 17.30
C TRP A 164 3.27 -3.93 17.13
N PHE A 165 3.58 -4.41 15.93
CA PHE A 165 3.79 -5.84 15.68
C PHE A 165 4.96 -6.41 16.49
N ARG A 166 6.02 -5.63 16.75
CA ARG A 166 7.15 -6.08 17.57
C ARG A 166 6.92 -5.97 19.07
N GLY A 167 5.86 -5.29 19.49
CA GLY A 167 5.53 -5.05 20.89
C GLY A 167 4.10 -5.46 21.18
N PRO A 168 3.17 -4.50 21.38
CA PRO A 168 1.85 -4.78 21.93
C PRO A 168 0.96 -5.71 21.09
N LEU A 169 1.21 -5.83 19.78
CA LEU A 169 0.44 -6.71 18.89
C LEU A 169 1.16 -8.02 18.56
N ARG A 170 2.34 -8.28 19.15
CA ARG A 170 3.15 -9.43 18.76
C ARG A 170 2.44 -10.76 18.94
N GLU A 171 1.84 -10.97 20.10
CA GLU A 171 1.08 -12.19 20.42
C GLU A 171 -0.06 -12.40 19.42
N PHE A 172 -0.85 -11.36 19.16
CA PHE A 172 -1.90 -11.39 18.14
C PHE A 172 -1.36 -11.81 16.75
N VAL A 173 -0.19 -11.31 16.35
CA VAL A 173 0.43 -11.70 15.07
C VAL A 173 0.86 -13.17 15.10
N GLU A 174 1.52 -13.61 16.17
CA GLU A 174 2.01 -14.98 16.32
C GLU A 174 0.85 -15.99 16.33
N ASP A 175 -0.26 -15.68 16.99
CA ASP A 175 -1.46 -16.52 17.04
C ASP A 175 -2.22 -16.55 15.72
N THR A 176 -2.38 -15.38 15.09
CA THR A 176 -3.10 -15.28 13.82
C THR A 176 -2.36 -16.01 12.71
N LEU A 177 -1.03 -15.87 12.69
CA LEU A 177 -0.15 -16.48 11.70
C LEU A 177 0.55 -17.74 12.23
N ALA A 178 -0.07 -18.43 13.19
CA ALA A 178 0.42 -19.71 13.67
C ALA A 178 0.32 -20.79 12.57
N PRO A 179 1.15 -21.86 12.63
CA PRO A 179 1.17 -22.89 11.60
C PRO A 179 -0.17 -23.58 11.36
N THR A 180 -0.99 -23.77 12.40
CA THR A 180 -2.29 -24.45 12.30
C THR A 180 -3.30 -23.66 11.46
N PRO A 181 -3.61 -22.39 11.77
CA PRO A 181 -4.45 -21.55 10.91
C PRO A 181 -3.98 -21.45 9.46
N ILE A 182 -2.67 -21.31 9.25
CA ILE A 182 -2.10 -21.22 7.89
C ILE A 182 -2.34 -22.53 7.12
N ARG A 183 -2.11 -23.69 7.75
CA ARG A 183 -2.36 -25.00 7.13
C ARG A 183 -3.83 -25.21 6.80
N GLN A 184 -4.74 -24.84 7.71
CA GLN A 184 -6.19 -24.91 7.46
C GLN A 184 -6.59 -24.09 6.23
N GLY A 185 -5.89 -22.98 5.99
CA GLY A 185 -6.12 -22.16 4.82
C GLY A 185 -5.64 -22.74 3.49
N GLY A 186 -4.70 -23.70 3.47
CA GLY A 186 -4.20 -24.35 2.25
C GLY A 186 -3.42 -23.48 1.24
N VAL A 187 -3.43 -22.15 1.40
CA VAL A 187 -2.84 -21.20 0.44
C VAL A 187 -1.39 -20.86 0.76
N LEU A 188 -1.07 -20.71 2.05
CA LEU A 188 0.22 -20.20 2.51
C LEU A 188 1.12 -21.32 3.04
N ARG A 189 2.44 -21.17 2.88
CA ARG A 189 3.45 -22.06 3.45
C ARG A 189 3.78 -21.65 4.89
N PRO A 190 3.50 -22.48 5.91
CA PRO A 190 3.79 -22.14 7.31
C PRO A 190 5.25 -21.79 7.57
N GLY A 191 6.17 -22.54 6.95
CA GLY A 191 7.62 -22.30 7.10
C GLY A 191 8.06 -20.96 6.51
N ALA A 192 7.52 -20.56 5.36
CA ALA A 192 7.85 -19.28 4.73
C ALA A 192 7.31 -18.10 5.53
N VAL A 193 6.08 -18.21 6.04
CA VAL A 193 5.50 -17.20 6.94
C VAL A 193 6.32 -17.09 8.23
N ARG A 194 6.70 -18.22 8.84
CA ARG A 194 7.54 -18.22 10.05
C ARG A 194 8.89 -17.54 9.81
N ALA A 195 9.57 -17.86 8.71
CA ALA A 195 10.84 -17.25 8.36
C ALA A 195 10.74 -15.72 8.20
N LEU A 196 9.66 -15.25 7.55
CA LEU A 196 9.37 -13.82 7.39
C LEU A 196 9.13 -13.14 8.75
N LEU A 197 8.36 -13.77 9.64
CA LEU A 197 8.16 -13.27 11.00
C LEU A 197 9.47 -13.20 11.79
N ASP A 198 10.30 -14.24 11.72
CA ASP A 198 11.60 -14.30 12.40
C ASP A 198 12.58 -13.23 11.91
N GLU A 199 12.57 -12.90 10.61
CA GLU A 199 13.30 -11.76 10.07
C GLU A 199 12.83 -10.43 10.66
N HIS A 200 11.52 -10.26 10.80
CA HIS A 200 10.92 -9.03 11.32
C HIS A 200 11.20 -8.85 12.82
N TRP A 201 11.03 -9.90 13.62
CA TRP A 201 11.29 -9.92 15.06
C TRP A 201 12.75 -9.65 15.38
N ARG A 202 13.67 -10.30 14.66
CA ARG A 202 15.12 -10.10 14.82
C ARG A 202 15.63 -8.81 14.17
N ARG A 203 14.73 -7.97 13.64
CA ARG A 203 15.06 -6.70 12.96
C ARG A 203 16.03 -6.86 11.79
N ARG A 204 16.08 -8.04 11.16
CA ARG A 204 16.88 -8.29 9.94
C ARG A 204 16.26 -7.64 8.72
N ALA A 205 14.92 -7.49 8.71
CA ALA A 205 14.17 -6.76 7.71
C ALA A 205 12.90 -6.15 8.31
N ASN A 206 12.37 -5.09 7.68
CA ASN A 206 11.02 -4.61 7.99
C ASN A 206 10.01 -5.26 7.06
N HIS A 207 9.07 -6.02 7.62
CA HIS A 207 8.02 -6.75 6.89
C HIS A 207 6.63 -6.32 7.34
N ASP A 208 6.49 -5.17 7.98
CA ASP A 208 5.21 -4.63 8.47
C ASP A 208 4.09 -4.66 7.42
N ASP A 209 4.33 -4.18 6.20
CA ASP A 209 3.36 -4.20 5.11
C ASP A 209 2.94 -5.63 4.72
N ARG A 210 3.88 -6.57 4.73
CA ARG A 210 3.63 -7.98 4.39
C ARG A 210 2.91 -8.72 5.50
N ILE A 211 3.29 -8.46 6.75
CA ILE A 211 2.62 -9.00 7.94
C ILE A 211 1.18 -8.52 7.96
N PHE A 212 0.94 -7.23 7.74
CA PHE A 212 -0.43 -6.70 7.66
C PHE A 212 -1.25 -7.36 6.55
N ALA A 213 -0.67 -7.56 5.36
CA ALA A 213 -1.33 -8.27 4.27
C ALA A 213 -1.66 -9.73 4.64
N LEU A 214 -0.73 -10.44 5.29
CA LEU A 214 -0.93 -11.82 5.76
C LEU A 214 -2.02 -11.91 6.83
N LEU A 215 -2.02 -10.99 7.81
CA LEU A 215 -3.06 -10.91 8.84
C LEU A 215 -4.42 -10.70 8.19
N THR A 216 -4.52 -9.72 7.30
CA THR A 216 -5.77 -9.41 6.58
C THR A 216 -6.26 -10.63 5.82
N PHE A 217 -5.38 -11.31 5.09
CA PHE A 217 -5.72 -12.51 4.33
C PHE A 217 -6.19 -13.66 5.21
N VAL A 218 -5.44 -14.00 6.27
CA VAL A 218 -5.79 -15.11 7.17
C VAL A 218 -7.07 -14.82 7.95
N LEU A 219 -7.28 -13.59 8.42
CA LEU A 219 -8.52 -13.21 9.12
C LEU A 219 -9.73 -13.25 8.19
N TRP A 220 -9.59 -12.75 6.96
CA TRP A 220 -10.61 -12.89 5.92
C TRP A 220 -10.92 -14.36 5.66
N GLN A 221 -9.89 -15.19 5.47
CA GLN A 221 -10.08 -16.60 5.21
C GLN A 221 -10.81 -17.31 6.36
N ARG A 222 -10.46 -17.02 7.61
CA ARG A 222 -11.17 -17.54 8.79
C ARG A 222 -12.64 -17.09 8.81
N ALA A 223 -12.91 -15.84 8.49
CA ALA A 223 -14.26 -15.28 8.53
C ALA A 223 -15.20 -15.88 7.47
N TYR A 224 -14.68 -16.24 6.29
CA TYR A 224 -15.51 -16.67 5.15
C TYR A 224 -15.37 -18.16 4.79
N PHE A 225 -14.27 -18.80 5.19
CA PHE A 225 -13.96 -20.21 4.87
C PHE A 225 -13.57 -21.04 6.09
N GLY A 226 -13.44 -20.43 7.27
CA GLY A 226 -13.35 -21.19 8.51
C GLY A 226 -14.63 -22.00 8.67
N ALA A 227 -14.52 -23.29 8.98
CA ALA A 227 -15.68 -24.03 9.45
C ALA A 227 -16.28 -23.23 10.60
N ALA A 228 -17.55 -22.84 10.49
CA ALA A 228 -18.29 -22.33 11.63
C ALA A 228 -18.04 -23.31 12.77
N ALA A 229 -17.41 -22.84 13.85
CA ALA A 229 -17.38 -23.62 15.06
C ALA A 229 -18.85 -23.89 15.40
N ALA A 230 -19.19 -25.18 15.37
CA ALA A 230 -20.51 -25.69 15.72
C ALA A 230 -20.96 -25.20 17.09
#